data_AF-B0C0X2-F1
#
_entry.id   AF-B0C0X2-F1
#
_cell.length_a   1.000
_cell.length_b   1.000
_cell.length_c   1.000
_cell.angle_alpha   90.00
_cell.angle_beta   90.00
_cell.angle_gamma   90.00
#
_symmetry.space_group_name_H-M   'P 1'
#
loop_
_entity.id
_entity.type
_entity.pdbx_description
1 polymer ?
#
loop_
_entity_poly.entity_id
_entity_poly.type
_entity_poly.pdbx_seq_one_letter_code
_entity_poly.pdbx_strand_id
1 'polypeptide(L)'
;MRLEFVPVEEFYFAITLCVRVLTEIENPELVAQMQEKLATTLGQSSTVAAAQQNSFNYVFRVYEVDCAPAEELIVSIADWGEALRLSSDFGWMLDENRKPKRTEKFGQRDAFLQQLKAKLQEEFQVVLNEPTPL
;
A
#
# COMPACT_ATOMS: atom_id res chain seq x y z
N MET A 1 -1.14 -12.25 8.28
CA MET A 1 -0.86 -11.35 7.14
C MET A 1 0.65 -11.27 7.02
N ARG A 2 1.15 -11.58 5.83
CA ARG A 2 2.57 -11.48 5.49
C ARG A 2 2.72 -10.57 4.27
N LEU A 3 3.69 -9.66 4.31
CA LEU A 3 4.04 -8.76 3.22
C LEU A 3 5.30 -9.29 2.53
N GLU A 4 5.28 -9.36 1.21
CA GLU A 4 6.43 -9.71 0.40
C GLU A 4 6.71 -8.58 -0.58
N PHE A 5 7.88 -7.96 -0.43
CA PHE A 5 8.26 -6.83 -1.26
C PHE A 5 8.38 -7.23 -2.73
N VAL A 6 7.78 -6.42 -3.61
CA VAL A 6 7.88 -6.54 -5.06
C VAL A 6 8.93 -5.56 -5.56
N PRO A 7 10.11 -6.03 -6.00
CA PRO A 7 11.16 -5.15 -6.48
C PRO A 7 10.80 -4.54 -7.85
N VAL A 8 11.55 -3.52 -8.27
CA VAL A 8 11.27 -2.77 -9.51
C VAL A 8 11.22 -3.64 -10.75
N GLU A 9 12.01 -4.72 -10.80
CA GLU A 9 12.06 -5.68 -11.89
C GLU A 9 10.73 -6.44 -12.07
N GLU A 10 9.96 -6.60 -10.99
CA GLU A 10 8.65 -7.27 -10.98
C GLU A 10 7.47 -6.28 -10.97
N PHE A 11 7.74 -4.98 -10.86
CA PHE A 11 6.71 -3.95 -10.65
C PHE A 11 5.70 -3.84 -11.80
N TYR A 12 6.07 -4.18 -13.04
CA TYR A 12 5.15 -4.15 -14.19
C TYR A 12 3.90 -5.03 -13.98
N PHE A 13 3.98 -6.09 -13.17
CA PHE A 13 2.81 -6.89 -12.81
C PHE A 13 1.81 -6.11 -11.96
N ALA A 14 2.29 -5.38 -10.95
CA ALA A 14 1.45 -4.63 -10.02
C ALA A 14 0.67 -3.47 -10.70
N ILE A 15 1.21 -2.90 -11.79
CA ILE A 15 0.54 -1.84 -12.58
C ILE A 15 -0.77 -2.33 -13.23
N THR A 16 -0.90 -3.63 -13.46
CA THR A 16 -2.10 -4.19 -14.11
C THR A 16 -3.32 -4.28 -13.18
N LEU A 17 -3.14 -4.01 -11.89
CA LEU A 17 -4.13 -4.24 -10.85
C LEU A 17 -4.97 -3.00 -10.51
N CYS A 18 -6.15 -3.24 -9.96
CA CYS A 18 -7.14 -2.20 -9.67
C CYS A 18 -6.89 -1.52 -8.31
N VAL A 19 -5.64 -1.12 -8.04
CA VAL A 19 -5.24 -0.55 -6.75
C VAL A 19 -6.01 0.74 -6.46
N ARG A 20 -6.56 0.88 -5.25
CA ARG A 20 -7.33 2.04 -4.78
C ARG A 20 -6.87 2.50 -3.41
N VAL A 21 -6.90 3.81 -3.18
CA VAL A 21 -6.56 4.42 -1.89
C VAL A 21 -7.38 3.76 -0.77
N LEU A 22 -6.69 3.33 0.28
CA LEU A 22 -7.30 2.90 1.54
C LEU A 22 -7.35 4.07 2.52
N THR A 23 -6.25 4.80 2.64
CA THR A 23 -6.13 5.99 3.50
C THR A 23 -4.96 6.85 3.06
N GLU A 24 -5.02 8.12 3.44
CA GLU A 24 -3.90 9.05 3.44
C GLU A 24 -3.70 9.54 4.86
N ILE A 25 -2.45 9.59 5.32
CA ILE A 25 -2.10 10.06 6.66
C ILE A 25 -1.23 11.30 6.48
N GLU A 26 -1.83 12.47 6.64
CA GLU A 26 -1.16 13.78 6.53
C GLU A 26 -0.20 13.98 7.71
N ASN A 27 1.06 13.59 7.50
CA ASN A 27 2.12 13.71 8.48
C ASN A 27 3.48 13.60 7.77
N PRO A 28 4.13 14.74 7.45
CA PRO A 28 5.43 14.74 6.76
C PRO A 28 6.54 14.02 7.54
N GLU A 29 6.51 14.05 8.88
CA GLU A 29 7.49 13.33 9.70
C GLU A 29 7.32 11.82 9.55
N LEU A 30 6.08 11.35 9.49
CA LEU A 30 5.78 9.94 9.20
C LEU A 30 6.22 9.54 7.80
N VAL A 31 6.03 10.39 6.79
CA VAL A 31 6.48 10.12 5.42
C VAL A 31 8.00 9.92 5.41
N ALA A 32 8.76 10.84 6.02
CA ALA A 32 10.21 10.76 6.11
C ALA A 32 10.67 9.51 6.89
N GLN A 33 10.05 9.24 8.04
CA GLN A 33 10.37 8.05 8.84
C GLN A 33 10.10 6.76 8.06
N MET A 34 8.95 6.66 7.41
CA MET A 34 8.58 5.48 6.63
C MET A 34 9.54 5.30 5.43
N GLN A 35 9.91 6.38 4.75
CA GLN A 35 10.89 6.34 3.66
C GLN A 35 12.23 5.77 4.14
N GLU A 36 12.75 6.28 5.25
CA GLU A 36 14.01 5.80 5.84
C GLU A 36 13.93 4.31 6.20
N LYS A 37 12.85 3.88 6.84
CA LYS A 37 12.64 2.48 7.24
C LYS A 37 12.54 1.55 6.02
N LEU A 38 11.76 1.91 5.01
CA LEU A 38 11.62 1.11 3.80
C LEU A 38 12.93 1.05 3.02
N ALA A 39 13.64 2.17 2.87
CA ALA A 39 14.91 2.22 2.17
C ALA A 39 16.00 1.38 2.89
N THR A 40 16.06 1.45 4.22
CA THR A 40 17.02 0.67 5.01
C THR A 40 16.72 -0.83 4.98
N THR A 41 15.43 -1.21 4.95
CA THR A 41 15.00 -2.61 5.04
C THR A 41 14.98 -3.31 3.68
N LEU A 42 14.54 -2.61 2.63
CA LEU A 42 14.21 -3.17 1.32
C LEU A 42 15.08 -2.62 0.19
N GLY A 43 15.87 -1.57 0.44
CA GLY A 43 16.65 -0.90 -0.58
C GLY A 43 15.78 0.00 -1.46
N GLN A 44 15.92 -0.14 -2.78
CA GLN A 44 15.26 0.74 -3.74
C GLN A 44 13.75 0.53 -3.78
N SER A 45 12.99 1.60 -3.99
CA SER A 45 11.53 1.55 -4.17
C SER A 45 11.13 0.79 -5.43
N SER A 46 9.91 0.26 -5.46
CA SER A 46 9.38 -0.48 -6.61
C SER A 46 9.17 0.40 -7.85
N THR A 47 9.13 1.73 -7.70
CA THR A 47 9.19 2.68 -8.82
C THR A 47 10.35 3.64 -8.69
N VAL A 48 10.94 4.00 -9.82
CA VAL A 48 11.85 5.16 -9.93
C VAL A 48 10.99 6.40 -10.17
N ALA A 49 10.73 7.17 -9.13
CA ALA A 49 10.01 8.43 -9.29
C ALA A 49 10.99 9.59 -9.52
N ALA A 50 10.70 10.42 -10.52
CA ALA A 50 11.56 11.54 -10.93
C ALA A 50 10.99 12.91 -10.50
N ALA A 51 10.13 12.98 -9.48
CA ALA A 51 9.39 14.19 -9.11
C ALA A 51 9.51 14.55 -7.63
N GLN A 52 9.21 15.82 -7.30
CA GLN A 52 9.18 16.36 -5.92
C GLN A 52 8.08 15.75 -5.04
N GLN A 53 7.04 15.16 -5.64
CA GLN A 53 6.00 14.37 -4.99
C GLN A 53 6.04 12.95 -5.55
N ASN A 54 5.64 11.95 -4.77
CA ASN A 54 5.84 10.53 -5.06
C ASN A 54 7.31 10.10 -5.02
N SER A 55 8.11 10.65 -4.11
CA SER A 55 9.54 10.34 -4.01
C SER A 55 9.83 8.84 -3.81
N PHE A 56 8.87 8.08 -3.29
CA PHE A 56 8.93 6.61 -3.23
C PHE A 56 7.55 5.97 -3.44
N ASN A 57 7.58 4.72 -3.89
CA ASN A 57 6.45 3.79 -3.86
C ASN A 57 6.97 2.36 -3.68
N TYR A 58 6.63 1.73 -2.55
CA TYR A 58 6.96 0.34 -2.25
C TYR A 58 5.70 -0.51 -2.38
N VAL A 59 5.78 -1.56 -3.19
CA VAL A 59 4.69 -2.48 -3.44
C VAL A 59 4.95 -3.83 -2.79
N PHE A 60 3.88 -4.43 -2.28
CA PHE A 60 3.92 -5.70 -1.57
C PHE A 60 2.82 -6.63 -2.09
N ARG A 61 3.19 -7.90 -2.31
CA ARG A 61 2.24 -9.00 -2.31
C ARG A 61 1.82 -9.30 -0.89
N VAL A 62 0.52 -9.49 -0.69
CA VAL A 62 -0.08 -9.77 0.61
C VAL A 62 -0.56 -11.21 0.65
N TYR A 63 -0.06 -11.97 1.62
CA TYR A 63 -0.46 -13.35 1.87
C TYR A 63 -1.22 -13.49 3.19
N GLU A 64 -1.89 -14.63 3.35
CA GLU A 64 -2.68 -14.98 4.55
C GLU A 64 -3.85 -14.02 4.79
N VAL A 65 -4.41 -13.50 3.71
CA VAL A 65 -5.62 -12.68 3.69
C VAL A 65 -6.53 -13.25 2.62
N ASP A 66 -7.79 -13.49 2.98
CA ASP A 66 -8.80 -13.92 2.01
C ASP A 66 -9.20 -12.75 1.10
N CYS A 67 -8.69 -12.77 -0.13
CA CYS A 67 -8.95 -11.79 -1.17
C CYS A 67 -9.77 -12.35 -2.35
N ALA A 68 -10.35 -13.54 -2.20
CA ALA A 68 -11.16 -14.14 -3.26
C ALA A 68 -12.27 -13.17 -3.72
N PRO A 69 -12.55 -13.11 -5.04
CA PRO A 69 -12.07 -13.99 -6.11
C PRO A 69 -10.72 -13.57 -6.75
N ALA A 70 -10.01 -12.57 -6.22
CA ALA A 70 -8.67 -12.24 -6.71
C ALA A 70 -7.69 -13.36 -6.34
N GLU A 71 -6.74 -13.65 -7.25
CA GLU A 71 -5.67 -14.65 -7.01
C GLU A 71 -4.52 -14.06 -6.20
N GLU A 72 -4.31 -12.75 -6.32
CA GLU A 72 -3.27 -11.99 -5.65
C GLU A 72 -3.87 -10.75 -5.02
N LEU A 73 -3.24 -10.30 -3.93
CA LEU A 73 -3.59 -9.07 -3.25
C LEU A 73 -2.35 -8.18 -3.17
N ILE A 74 -2.49 -6.93 -3.62
CA ILE A 74 -1.42 -5.96 -3.61
C ILE A 74 -1.71 -4.82 -2.64
N VAL A 75 -0.66 -4.39 -1.95
CA VAL A 75 -0.63 -3.14 -1.19
C VAL A 75 0.50 -2.27 -1.72
N SER A 76 0.30 -0.96 -1.76
CA SER A 76 1.34 0.01 -2.01
C SER A 76 1.43 1.04 -0.88
N ILE A 77 2.67 1.40 -0.54
CA ILE A 77 3.02 2.44 0.43
C ILE A 77 3.78 3.51 -0.34
N ALA A 78 3.19 4.69 -0.47
CA ALA A 78 3.74 5.75 -1.30
C ALA A 78 3.78 7.08 -0.56
N ASP A 79 4.79 7.87 -0.93
CA ASP A 79 4.81 9.30 -0.67
C ASP A 79 3.72 9.98 -1.51
N TRP A 80 2.87 10.77 -0.87
CA TRP A 80 1.91 11.64 -1.53
C TRP A 80 2.11 13.11 -1.13
N GLY A 81 3.37 13.55 -1.11
CA GLY A 81 3.78 14.88 -0.69
C GLY A 81 3.90 14.95 0.83
N GLU A 82 2.91 15.57 1.48
CA GLU A 82 2.87 15.72 2.93
C GLU A 82 2.11 14.58 3.63
N ALA A 83 1.69 13.57 2.87
CA ALA A 83 0.90 12.45 3.35
C ALA A 83 1.50 11.09 2.97
N LEU A 84 1.41 10.12 3.88
CA LEU A 84 1.68 8.73 3.58
C LEU A 84 0.41 8.10 3.00
N ARG A 85 0.46 7.64 1.75
CA ARG A 85 -0.68 6.98 1.10
C ARG A 85 -0.54 5.47 1.14
N LEU A 86 -1.54 4.81 1.70
CA LEU A 86 -1.71 3.36 1.62
C LEU A 86 -2.79 3.05 0.58
N SER A 87 -2.47 2.19 -0.38
CA SER A 87 -3.43 1.75 -1.39
C SER A 87 -3.45 0.23 -1.50
N SER A 88 -4.59 -0.32 -1.93
CA SER A 88 -4.73 -1.75 -2.20
C SER A 88 -5.89 -2.01 -3.15
N ASP A 89 -5.78 -3.09 -3.90
CA ASP A 89 -6.87 -3.67 -4.67
C ASP A 89 -7.82 -4.54 -3.81
N PHE A 90 -7.64 -4.63 -2.48
CA PHE A 90 -8.56 -5.38 -1.60
C PHE A 90 -10.02 -4.96 -1.80
N GLY A 91 -10.90 -5.92 -2.14
CA GLY A 91 -12.30 -5.64 -2.41
C GLY A 91 -12.59 -5.04 -3.79
N TRP A 92 -11.57 -4.94 -4.65
CA TRP A 92 -11.68 -4.55 -6.05
C TRP A 92 -11.13 -5.66 -6.94
N MET A 93 -11.64 -5.71 -8.16
CA MET A 93 -11.03 -6.48 -9.25
C MET A 93 -11.37 -5.81 -10.58
N LEU A 94 -10.74 -6.27 -11.66
CA LEU A 94 -11.15 -5.91 -13.00
C LEU A 94 -12.25 -6.86 -13.48
N ASP A 95 -13.25 -6.33 -14.18
CA ASP A 95 -14.21 -7.13 -14.94
C ASP A 95 -13.63 -7.59 -16.28
N GLU A 96 -14.42 -8.32 -17.06
CA GLU A 96 -14.03 -8.85 -18.39
C GLU A 96 -13.65 -7.74 -19.39
N ASN A 97 -14.14 -6.51 -19.17
CA ASN A 97 -13.83 -5.33 -19.98
C ASN A 97 -12.68 -4.50 -19.38
N ARG A 98 -11.94 -5.05 -18.43
CA ARG A 98 -10.88 -4.38 -17.67
C ARG A 98 -11.36 -3.15 -16.90
N LYS A 99 -12.64 -3.11 -16.52
CA LYS A 99 -13.20 -2.04 -15.70
C LYS A 99 -13.15 -2.42 -14.21
N PRO A 100 -12.82 -1.47 -13.33
CA PRO A 100 -12.92 -1.64 -11.89
C PRO A 100 -14.33 -2.07 -11.45
N LYS A 101 -14.44 -3.17 -10.71
CA LYS A 101 -15.67 -3.59 -10.01
C LYS A 101 -15.38 -3.94 -8.55
N ARG A 102 -16.35 -3.66 -7.69
CA ARG A 102 -16.30 -4.04 -6.26
C ARG A 102 -16.60 -5.52 -6.11
N THR A 103 -15.89 -6.19 -5.22
CA THR A 103 -16.20 -7.57 -4.80
C THR A 103 -17.01 -7.55 -3.50
N GLU A 104 -17.47 -8.72 -3.05
CA GLU A 104 -18.15 -8.87 -1.76
C GLU A 104 -17.28 -8.43 -0.57
N LYS A 105 -15.95 -8.49 -0.72
CA LYS A 105 -14.99 -8.05 0.30
C LYS A 105 -14.86 -6.52 0.41
N PHE A 106 -15.45 -5.75 -0.51
CA PHE A 106 -15.35 -4.29 -0.50
C PHE A 106 -15.78 -3.67 0.83
N GLY A 107 -16.83 -4.21 1.46
CA GLY A 107 -17.30 -3.74 2.78
C GLY A 107 -16.35 -4.04 3.94
N GLN A 108 -15.27 -4.80 3.71
CA GLN A 108 -14.29 -5.18 4.73
C GLN A 108 -12.99 -4.36 4.61
N ARG A 109 -12.94 -3.35 3.73
CA ARG A 109 -11.75 -2.53 3.49
C ARG A 109 -11.23 -1.84 4.76
N ASP A 110 -12.11 -1.38 5.64
CA ASP A 110 -11.70 -0.73 6.90
C ASP A 110 -11.03 -1.74 7.85
N ALA A 111 -11.60 -2.94 7.98
CA ALA A 111 -11.00 -4.00 8.78
C ALA A 111 -9.65 -4.45 8.20
N PHE A 112 -9.55 -4.56 6.88
CA PHE A 112 -8.28 -4.83 6.19
C PHE A 112 -7.25 -3.72 6.44
N LEU A 113 -7.67 -2.45 6.35
CA LEU A 113 -6.80 -1.30 6.63
C LEU A 113 -6.24 -1.35 8.06
N GLN A 114 -7.06 -1.69 9.07
CA GLN A 114 -6.56 -1.81 10.44
C GLN A 114 -5.53 -2.94 10.59
N GLN A 115 -5.76 -4.08 9.94
CA GLN A 115 -4.79 -5.18 9.93
C GLN A 115 -3.49 -4.77 9.23
N LEU A 116 -3.59 -4.08 8.10
CA LEU A 116 -2.44 -3.58 7.37
C LEU A 116 -1.65 -2.57 8.21
N LYS A 117 -2.32 -1.58 8.82
CA LYS A 117 -1.67 -0.62 9.71
C LYS A 117 -0.93 -1.33 10.85
N ALA A 118 -1.59 -2.26 11.54
CA ALA A 118 -0.95 -3.04 12.60
C ALA A 118 0.30 -3.78 12.10
N LYS A 119 0.23 -4.39 10.91
CA LYS A 119 1.36 -5.12 10.32
C LYS A 119 2.53 -4.20 9.97
N LEU A 120 2.26 -3.05 9.36
CA LEU A 120 3.28 -2.07 9.03
C LEU A 120 3.94 -1.45 10.26
N GLN A 121 3.18 -1.21 11.32
CA GLN A 121 3.72 -0.74 12.59
C GLN A 121 4.64 -1.80 13.24
N GLU A 122 4.26 -3.08 13.20
CA GLU A 122 5.09 -4.19 13.67
C GLU A 122 6.40 -4.29 12.87
N GLU A 123 6.31 -4.30 11.54
CA GLU A 123 7.41 -4.59 10.64
C GLU A 123 8.41 -3.44 10.51
N PHE A 124 7.93 -2.19 10.47
CA PHE A 124 8.77 -1.01 10.28
C PHE A 124 8.96 -0.17 11.55
N GLN A 125 8.34 -0.56 12.67
CA GLN A 125 8.43 0.13 13.96
C GLN A 125 8.05 1.61 13.87
N VAL A 126 7.00 1.91 13.10
CA VAL A 126 6.43 3.25 12.93
C VAL A 126 5.06 3.34 13.61
N VAL A 127 4.50 4.55 13.77
CA VAL A 127 3.14 4.76 14.30
C VAL A 127 2.25 5.30 13.18
N LEU A 128 1.18 4.59 12.83
CA LEU A 128 0.29 4.93 11.70
C LEU A 128 -1.05 5.52 12.16
N ASN A 129 -0.99 6.38 13.17
CA ASN A 129 -2.14 7.11 13.67
C ASN A 129 -2.30 8.42 12.90
N GLU A 130 -3.54 8.82 12.66
CA GLU A 130 -3.83 10.18 12.22
C GLU A 130 -3.35 11.15 13.31
N PRO A 131 -2.73 12.30 12.96
CA PRO A 131 -2.39 13.30 13.95
C PRO A 131 -3.68 13.66 14.71
N THR A 132 -3.64 13.54 16.03
CA THR A 132 -4.76 14.02 16.85
C THR A 132 -4.84 15.53 16.64
N PRO A 133 -5.97 16.09 16.19
CA PRO A 133 -6.11 17.54 16.14
C PRO A 133 -5.91 18.08 17.56
N LEU A 134 -4.98 19.04 17.68
CA LEU A 134 -4.65 19.76 18.91
C LEU A 134 -5.86 20.51 19.48
#